data_AF-A0A3B1BKS8-F1
#
_entry.id   AF-A0A3B1BKS8-F1
#
_cell.length_a   1.000
_cell.length_b   1.000
_cell.length_c   1.000
_cell.angle_alpha   90.00
_cell.angle_beta   90.00
_cell.angle_gamma   90.00
#
_symmetry.space_group_name_H-M   'P 1'
#
loop_
_entity.id
_entity.type
_entity.pdbx_description
1 polymer ?
#
loop_
_entity_poly.entity_id
_entity_poly.type
_entity_poly.pdbx_seq_one_letter_code
_entity_poly.pdbx_strand_id
1 'polypeptide(L)'
;MWETKQSYEGEVWHTVGHPMAPGHLGGGFVYGCKNNKLIIGMVMSLDFPNPNIRPPEVLQNLKKHPFIQSKIAGGKLLKYGASIL
;
A
#
# COMPACT_ATOMS: atom_id res chain seq x y z
N MET A 1 3.37 7.01 -3.72
CA MET A 1 2.77 7.44 -5.00
C MET A 1 3.65 6.97 -6.14
N TRP A 2 3.04 6.26 -7.08
CA TRP A 2 3.66 5.67 -8.26
C TRP A 2 3.10 6.33 -9.51
N GLU A 3 3.94 6.46 -10.53
CA GLU A 3 3.52 6.67 -11.91
C GLU A 3 3.46 5.31 -12.59
N THR A 4 2.31 4.97 -13.13
CA THR A 4 2.02 3.65 -13.73
C THR A 4 1.88 3.78 -15.25
N LYS A 5 2.08 2.67 -15.97
CA LYS A 5 1.91 2.65 -17.44
C LYS A 5 0.44 2.56 -17.86
N GLN A 6 -0.39 1.99 -17.00
CA GLN A 6 -1.83 1.84 -17.21
C GLN A 6 -2.56 2.91 -16.40
N SER A 7 -3.71 3.38 -16.90
CA SER A 7 -4.59 4.25 -16.12
C SER A 7 -5.47 3.40 -15.22
N TYR A 8 -5.59 3.82 -13.97
CA TYR A 8 -6.53 3.29 -12.98
C TYR A 8 -7.40 4.41 -12.39
N GLU A 9 -7.54 5.52 -13.12
CA GLU A 9 -8.22 6.72 -12.61
C GLU A 9 -9.64 6.41 -12.13
N GLY A 10 -9.95 6.81 -10.89
CA GLY A 10 -11.26 6.59 -10.27
C GLY A 10 -11.40 5.24 -9.57
N GLU A 11 -10.42 4.34 -9.70
CA GLU A 11 -10.45 3.05 -9.01
C GLU A 11 -9.97 3.17 -7.57
N VAL A 12 -10.70 2.49 -6.67
CA VAL A 12 -10.48 2.51 -5.22
C VAL A 12 -10.48 1.09 -4.70
N TRP A 13 -9.40 0.68 -4.05
CA TRP A 13 -9.30 -0.62 -3.40
C TRP A 13 -8.88 -0.50 -1.95
N HIS A 14 -9.60 -1.22 -1.10
CA HIS A 14 -9.21 -1.49 0.28
C HIS A 14 -8.87 -2.97 0.40
N THR A 15 -7.77 -3.25 1.08
CA THR A 15 -7.25 -4.60 1.26
C THR A 15 -7.10 -4.87 2.75
N VAL A 16 -7.49 -6.07 3.16
CA VAL A 16 -7.38 -6.58 4.52
C VAL A 16 -6.71 -7.94 4.49
N GLY A 17 -6.14 -8.38 5.62
CA GLY A 17 -5.38 -9.62 5.68
C GLY A 17 -3.92 -9.38 5.30
N HIS A 18 -3.39 -10.10 4.30
CA HIS A 18 -1.97 -10.05 3.95
C HIS A 18 -1.46 -8.61 3.75
N PRO A 19 -0.30 -8.22 4.31
CA PRO A 19 0.67 -9.01 5.08
C PRO A 19 0.43 -9.01 6.61
N MET A 20 -0.71 -8.51 7.06
CA MET A 20 -1.06 -8.45 8.49
C MET A 20 -1.53 -9.81 9.00
N ALA A 21 -1.16 -10.15 10.23
CA ALA A 21 -1.65 -11.34 10.90
C ALA A 21 -3.13 -11.16 11.30
N PRO A 22 -3.93 -12.24 11.34
CA PRO A 22 -5.31 -12.20 11.81
C PRO A 22 -5.41 -11.53 13.19
N GLY A 23 -6.46 -10.73 13.41
CA GLY A 23 -6.71 -10.05 14.69
C GLY A 23 -6.01 -8.70 14.87
N HIS A 24 -5.22 -8.22 13.89
CA HIS A 24 -4.60 -6.90 13.96
C HIS A 24 -5.38 -5.88 13.15
N LEU A 25 -5.55 -4.68 13.73
CA LEU A 25 -6.23 -3.58 13.08
C LEU A 25 -5.28 -2.88 12.11
N GLY A 26 -5.55 -3.06 10.82
CA GLY A 26 -4.84 -2.41 9.74
C GLY A 26 -5.25 -2.94 8.37
N GLY A 27 -4.83 -2.25 7.33
CA GLY A 27 -5.21 -2.55 5.96
C GLY A 27 -4.45 -1.72 4.94
N GLY A 28 -4.35 -2.23 3.72
CA GLY A 28 -3.79 -1.51 2.59
C GLY A 28 -4.86 -0.71 1.86
N PHE A 29 -4.50 0.45 1.35
CA PHE A 29 -5.35 1.23 0.46
C PHE A 29 -4.61 1.50 -0.85
N VAL A 30 -5.35 1.44 -1.96
CA VAL A 30 -4.87 1.74 -3.30
C VAL A 30 -5.86 2.67 -3.98
N TYR A 31 -5.38 3.84 -4.41
CA TYR A 31 -6.20 4.85 -5.07
C TYR A 31 -5.60 5.21 -6.42
N GLY A 32 -6.40 5.09 -7.46
CA GLY A 32 -6.06 5.55 -8.79
C GLY A 32 -6.42 7.02 -8.97
N CYS A 33 -5.41 7.82 -9.30
CA CYS A 33 -5.52 9.26 -9.48
C CYS A 33 -5.27 9.64 -10.96
N LYS A 34 -5.62 10.89 -11.29
CA LYS A 34 -5.31 11.51 -12.58
C LYS A 34 -3.83 11.41 -12.94
N ASN A 35 -3.55 11.41 -14.25
CA ASN A 35 -2.21 11.35 -14.84
C ASN A 35 -1.47 10.03 -14.55
N ASN A 36 -2.18 8.89 -14.63
CA ASN A 36 -1.64 7.54 -14.40
C ASN A 36 -0.92 7.40 -13.04
N LYS A 37 -1.39 8.13 -12.02
CA LYS A 37 -0.82 8.09 -10.68
C LYS A 37 -1.56 7.07 -9.84
N LEU A 38 -0.81 6.21 -9.17
CA LEU A 38 -1.33 5.22 -8.25
C LEU A 38 -0.79 5.48 -6.85
N ILE A 39 -1.67 5.75 -5.90
CA ILE A 39 -1.32 5.86 -4.48
C ILE A 39 -1.51 4.47 -3.88
N ILE A 40 -0.47 3.97 -3.24
CA ILE A 40 -0.50 2.71 -2.48
C ILE A 40 0.01 3.06 -1.09
N GLY A 41 -0.75 2.68 -0.08
CA GLY A 41 -0.37 2.86 1.31
C GLY A 41 -0.94 1.76 2.18
N MET A 42 -0.57 1.82 3.45
CA MET A 42 -1.03 0.91 4.47
C MET A 42 -1.26 1.69 5.76
N VAL A 43 -2.32 1.33 6.46
CA VAL A 43 -2.62 1.79 7.81
C VAL A 43 -2.41 0.62 8.75
N MET A 44 -1.81 0.89 9.89
CA MET A 44 -1.64 -0.07 10.97
C MET A 44 -1.81 0.64 12.31
N SER A 45 -2.35 -0.07 13.29
CA SER A 45 -2.51 0.48 14.63
C SER A 45 -1.17 0.57 15.38
N LEU A 46 -1.05 1.59 16.25
CA LEU A 46 0.14 1.82 17.07
C LEU A 46 0.24 0.88 18.28
N ASP A 47 -0.86 0.24 18.66
CA ASP A 47 -0.94 -0.77 19.73
C ASP A 47 -0.49 -2.17 19.27
N PHE A 48 0.32 -2.25 18.20
CA PHE A 48 0.76 -3.51 17.64
C PHE A 48 1.58 -4.30 18.68
N PRO A 49 1.22 -5.58 18.96
CA PRO A 49 1.81 -6.33 20.08
C PRO A 49 3.28 -6.69 19.85
N ASN A 50 3.74 -6.74 18.59
CA ASN A 50 5.14 -6.96 18.26
C ASN A 50 5.90 -5.62 18.23
N PRO A 51 6.80 -5.35 19.20
CA PRO A 51 7.55 -4.09 19.26
C PRO A 51 8.60 -3.96 18.14
N ASN A 52 8.96 -5.06 17.48
CA ASN A 52 9.94 -5.08 16.39
C ASN A 52 9.29 -4.87 15.02
N ILE A 53 7.99 -4.54 14.95
CA ILE A 53 7.33 -4.30 13.67
C ILE A 53 7.88 -3.05 13.00
N ARG A 54 8.12 -3.15 11.68
CA ARG A 54 8.65 -2.05 10.87
C ARG A 54 7.62 -1.67 9.81
N PRO A 55 6.84 -0.59 10.01
CA PRO A 55 5.81 -0.16 9.05
C PRO A 55 6.28 -0.08 7.59
N PRO A 56 7.50 0.45 7.29
CA PRO A 56 8.01 0.47 5.93
C PRO A 56 8.14 -0.92 5.31
N GLU A 57 8.58 -1.91 6.09
CA GLU A 57 8.78 -3.29 5.64
C GLU A 57 7.45 -3.98 5.34
N VAL A 58 6.44 -3.76 6.19
CA VAL A 58 5.10 -4.28 5.98
C VAL A 58 4.51 -3.73 4.67
N LEU A 59 4.70 -2.43 4.39
CA LEU A 59 4.30 -1.84 3.10
C LEU A 59 5.10 -2.41 1.92
N GLN A 60 6.39 -2.71 2.07
CA GLN A 60 7.15 -3.41 1.01
C GLN A 60 6.57 -4.80 0.75
N ASN A 61 6.18 -5.54 1.80
CA ASN A 61 5.59 -6.86 1.65
C ASN A 61 4.21 -6.80 0.98
N LEU A 62 3.37 -5.83 1.30
CA LEU A 62 2.11 -5.60 0.57
C LEU A 62 2.35 -5.40 -0.93
N LYS A 63 3.38 -4.63 -1.30
CA LYS A 63 3.70 -4.38 -2.72
C LYS A 63 4.14 -5.63 -3.47
N LYS A 64 4.71 -6.63 -2.79
CA LYS A 64 5.07 -7.92 -3.40
C LYS A 64 3.86 -8.78 -3.75
N HIS A 65 2.69 -8.49 -3.17
CA HIS A 65 1.48 -9.24 -3.47
C HIS A 65 1.16 -9.16 -4.98
N PRO A 66 0.82 -10.27 -5.67
CA PRO A 66 0.66 -10.28 -7.13
C PRO A 66 -0.32 -9.23 -7.67
N PHE A 67 -1.39 -8.96 -6.92
CA PHE A 67 -2.37 -7.91 -7.25
C PHE A 67 -1.79 -6.50 -7.28
N ILE A 68 -0.86 -6.18 -6.36
CA ILE A 68 -0.24 -4.86 -6.29
C ILE A 68 0.94 -4.81 -7.27
N GLN A 69 1.75 -5.86 -7.29
CA GLN A 69 2.92 -5.97 -8.13
C GLN A 69 2.57 -5.82 -9.63
N SER A 70 1.45 -6.39 -10.08
CA SER A 70 0.99 -6.27 -11.47
C SER A 70 0.64 -4.83 -11.85
N LYS A 71 0.14 -4.01 -10.92
CA LYS A 71 -0.24 -2.61 -11.16
C LYS A 71 0.94 -1.66 -11.19
N ILE A 72 1.98 -1.93 -10.41
CA ILE A 72 3.20 -1.10 -10.35
C ILE A 72 4.32 -1.58 -11.27
N ALA A 73 4.12 -2.71 -11.97
CA ALA A 73 5.13 -3.30 -12.86
C ALA A 73 5.57 -2.30 -13.95
N GLY A 74 6.87 -1.99 -13.97
CA GLY A 74 7.44 -1.02 -14.91
C GLY A 74 7.03 0.44 -14.65
N GLY A 75 6.40 0.72 -13.51
CA GLY A 75 6.10 2.06 -13.04
C GLY A 75 7.28 2.70 -12.29
N LYS A 76 7.18 4.00 -12.03
CA LYS A 76 8.20 4.80 -11.34
C LYS A 76 7.68 5.27 -9.99
N LEU A 77 8.48 5.11 -8.93
CA LEU A 77 8.15 5.69 -7.62
C LEU A 77 8.41 7.20 -7.67
N LEU A 78 7.38 8.00 -7.40
CA LEU A 78 7.47 9.47 -7.40
C LEU A 78 7.66 10.04 -5.99
N LYS A 79 6.88 9.54 -5.03
CA LYS A 79 6.88 10.03 -3.65
C LYS A 79 6.65 8.89 -2.67
N TYR A 80 7.31 8.97 -1.53
CA TYR A 80 7.17 8.10 -0.38
C TYR A 80 7.05 8.95 0.87
N GLY A 81 6.21 8.56 1.81
CA GLY A 81 5.98 9.28 3.05
C GLY A 81 5.17 8.45 4.04
N ALA A 82 5.14 8.89 5.28
CA ALA A 82 4.37 8.32 6.36
C ALA A 82 3.79 9.45 7.21
N SER A 83 2.67 9.17 7.86
CA SER A 83 2.00 10.08 8.78
C SER A 83 1.31 9.26 9.87
N ILE A 84 1.04 9.89 11.00
CA ILE A 84 0.24 9.33 12.10
C ILE A 84 -1.13 10.01 12.03
N LEU A 85 -2.18 9.23 12.21
CA LEU A 85 -3.57 9.70 12.24
C LEU A 85 -4.05 9.93 13.67
#